data_AF-A0A2B7YY67-F1
#
_entry.id   AF-A0A2B7YY67-F1
#
_cell.length_a   1.000
_cell.length_b   1.000
_cell.length_c   1.000
_cell.angle_alpha   90.00
_cell.angle_beta   90.00
_cell.angle_gamma   90.00
#
_symmetry.space_group_name_H-M   'P 1'
#
loop_
_entity.id
_entity.type
_entity.pdbx_description
1 polymer ?
#
loop_
_entity_poly.entity_id
_entity_poly.type
_entity_poly.pdbx_seq_one_letter_code
_entity_poly.pdbx_strand_id
1 'polypeptide(L)'
;MDLTNADVGDKVGDKANEGFNIYRDDIRTETKEKAIIKTRVANPWITYTEKEIQDTIDKSYGKGYYKIDWNKYTKDVEYREKTNYYFYQAKYSVKVKTIDKIDKNYIEITRDNGEKLKLTKIPAKEAIYHNIEKINGKWYFNFSEKTRYEKYVNEDGYELILDQNNKPVYDPVVIGTYNFFTYNSKLELANYGRHLQDVKLWKKYGTGPNDPTTREEREEIGGFFLGLDITFNYKKIEAELQAKGKNKVSLNELKEIIDKINGEKLKKIRNIK
;
A
#
# COMPACT_ATOMS: atom_id res chain seq x y z
N MET A 1 10.84 -17.82 38.79
CA MET A 1 10.94 -18.44 37.45
C MET A 1 12.11 -17.79 36.76
N ASP A 2 13.11 -18.61 36.44
CA ASP A 2 14.32 -18.23 35.74
C ASP A 2 13.97 -18.01 34.26
N LEU A 3 14.23 -16.82 33.72
CA LEU A 3 13.86 -16.40 32.36
C LEU A 3 15.03 -16.58 31.36
N THR A 4 16.06 -17.34 31.73
CA THR A 4 17.33 -17.40 30.98
C THR A 4 17.34 -18.31 29.75
N ASN A 5 16.22 -18.95 29.38
CA ASN A 5 16.17 -19.83 28.20
C ASN A 5 14.82 -19.79 27.47
N ALA A 6 14.29 -18.60 27.20
CA ALA A 6 13.35 -18.45 26.09
C ALA A 6 14.16 -17.98 24.88
N ASP A 7 14.21 -18.81 23.84
CA ASP A 7 14.71 -18.50 22.51
C ASP A 7 14.20 -17.12 22.08
N VAL A 8 15.06 -16.10 22.22
CA VAL A 8 14.79 -14.73 21.80
C VAL A 8 15.11 -14.68 20.32
N GLY A 9 14.38 -15.49 19.53
CA GLY A 9 14.36 -15.35 18.09
C GLY A 9 14.08 -13.88 17.79
N ASP A 10 15.04 -13.22 17.14
CA ASP A 10 15.02 -11.81 16.85
C ASP A 10 13.60 -11.40 16.44
N LYS A 11 12.96 -10.57 17.25
CA LYS A 11 11.69 -9.95 16.88
C LYS A 11 11.99 -8.97 15.76
N VAL A 12 11.97 -9.46 14.51
CA VAL A 12 12.26 -8.69 13.31
C VAL A 12 11.11 -7.70 13.06
N GLY A 13 11.03 -6.63 13.85
CA GLY A 13 9.96 -5.62 13.71
C GLY A 13 9.90 -4.99 12.31
N ASP A 14 8.80 -4.29 12.00
CA ASP A 14 8.58 -3.56 10.74
C ASP A 14 9.85 -2.86 10.25
N LYS A 15 10.39 -3.34 9.13
CA LYS A 15 11.65 -2.87 8.56
C LYS A 15 11.35 -1.78 7.54
N ALA A 16 12.07 -0.67 7.63
CA ALA A 16 12.04 0.32 6.58
C ALA A 16 12.69 -0.30 5.33
N ASN A 17 12.03 -0.22 4.18
CA ASN A 17 12.64 -0.71 2.95
C ASN A 17 13.71 0.27 2.44
N GLU A 18 14.38 -0.12 1.36
CA GLU A 18 15.52 0.63 0.82
C GLU A 18 15.19 2.10 0.52
N GLY A 19 13.96 2.39 0.10
CA GLY A 19 13.53 3.71 -0.32
C GLY A 19 13.14 4.64 0.82
N PHE A 20 12.86 4.12 2.03
CA PHE A 20 12.18 4.89 3.09
C PHE A 20 12.93 6.17 3.48
N ASN A 21 14.24 6.10 3.59
CA ASN A 21 15.06 7.24 4.00
C ASN A 21 15.60 8.07 2.83
N ILE A 22 15.52 7.57 1.59
CA ILE A 22 16.22 8.16 0.43
C ILE A 22 15.30 8.55 -0.72
N TYR A 23 13.98 8.41 -0.56
CA TYR A 23 13.00 8.73 -1.62
C TYR A 23 13.04 10.19 -2.08
N ARG A 24 13.64 11.12 -1.32
CA ARG A 24 13.84 12.54 -1.74
C ARG A 24 15.25 12.84 -2.25
N ASP A 25 16.16 11.88 -2.17
CA ASP A 25 17.56 12.08 -2.52
C ASP A 25 17.82 11.77 -3.99
N ASP A 26 18.98 12.21 -4.49
CA ASP A 26 19.50 11.67 -5.74
C ASP A 26 19.99 10.23 -5.50
N ILE A 27 19.28 9.25 -6.05
CA ILE A 27 19.60 7.83 -5.89
C ILE A 27 20.62 7.32 -6.93
N ARG A 28 21.12 8.20 -7.80
CA ARG A 28 22.17 7.88 -8.80
C ARG A 28 23.58 8.11 -8.27
N THR A 29 23.72 8.77 -7.13
CA THR A 29 25.04 9.17 -6.58
C THR A 29 25.19 8.77 -5.12
N GLU A 30 26.37 8.31 -4.76
CA GLU A 30 26.77 8.19 -3.36
C GLU A 30 27.05 9.60 -2.81
N THR A 31 26.19 10.11 -1.93
CA THR A 31 26.48 11.38 -1.24
C THR A 31 27.36 11.10 -0.01
N LYS A 32 28.51 11.78 0.08
CA LYS A 32 29.48 11.63 1.18
C LYS A 32 28.91 11.93 2.58
N GLU A 33 27.86 12.75 2.69
CA GLU A 33 27.17 13.06 3.95
C GLU A 33 26.28 11.92 4.46
N LYS A 34 25.94 10.95 3.59
CA LYS A 34 25.13 9.79 3.95
C LYS A 34 25.93 8.74 4.74
N ALA A 35 27.24 8.65 4.51
CA ALA A 35 28.12 7.69 5.19
C ALA A 35 28.30 7.94 6.71
N ILE A 36 27.95 9.12 7.22
CA ILE A 36 28.28 9.54 8.59
C ILE A 36 27.08 9.51 9.56
N ILE A 37 25.83 9.42 9.07
CA ILE A 37 24.64 9.43 9.94
C ILE A 37 24.04 8.02 10.12
N LYS A 38 24.53 7.35 11.16
CA LYS A 38 23.71 6.79 12.26
C LYS A 38 22.45 5.99 11.87
N THR A 39 22.61 4.75 11.42
CA THR A 39 21.70 3.66 11.83
C THR A 39 22.53 2.38 11.94
N ARG A 40 22.36 1.58 13.00
CA ARG A 40 22.97 0.24 13.14
C ARG A 40 22.35 -0.78 12.16
N VAL A 41 22.09 -0.35 10.93
CA VAL A 41 21.49 -1.15 9.86
C VAL A 41 22.36 -0.90 8.64
N ALA A 42 23.12 -1.91 8.26
CA ALA A 42 23.90 -1.88 7.03
C ALA A 42 22.92 -1.91 5.84
N ASN A 43 22.43 -0.75 5.41
CA ASN A 43 21.97 -0.64 4.03
C ASN A 43 23.23 -0.33 3.21
N PRO A 44 23.73 -1.26 2.37
CA PRO A 44 24.70 -0.87 1.36
C PRO A 44 24.06 0.26 0.54
N TRP A 45 24.82 1.33 0.28
CA TRP A 45 24.33 2.49 -0.46
C TRP A 45 24.08 2.06 -1.91
N ILE A 46 22.89 1.55 -2.20
CA ILE A 46 22.52 1.12 -3.55
C ILE A 46 22.35 2.38 -4.39
N THR A 47 23.15 2.49 -5.44
CA THR A 47 22.99 3.49 -6.49
C THR A 47 22.32 2.85 -7.69
N TYR A 48 21.54 3.66 -8.42
CA TYR A 48 20.86 3.24 -9.64
C TYR A 48 21.29 4.11 -10.81
N THR A 49 21.57 3.48 -11.94
CA THR A 49 21.79 4.20 -13.19
C THR A 49 20.48 4.81 -13.72
N GLU A 50 20.59 5.88 -14.50
CA GLU A 50 19.44 6.47 -15.19
C GLU A 50 18.65 5.43 -16.00
N LYS A 51 19.39 4.51 -16.64
CA LYS A 51 18.81 3.43 -17.43
C LYS A 51 18.00 2.46 -16.57
N GLU A 52 18.52 2.02 -15.43
CA GLU A 52 17.80 1.09 -14.55
C GLU A 52 16.51 1.69 -14.02
N ILE A 53 16.54 2.97 -13.62
CA ILE A 53 15.35 3.67 -13.12
C ILE A 53 14.28 3.77 -14.23
N GLN A 54 14.68 4.24 -15.42
CA GLN A 54 13.76 4.39 -16.55
C GLN A 54 13.20 3.05 -17.02
N ASP A 55 14.06 2.02 -17.19
CA ASP A 55 13.64 0.69 -17.65
C ASP A 55 12.69 0.02 -16.64
N THR A 56 12.91 0.23 -15.34
CA THR A 56 12.03 -0.31 -14.29
C THR A 56 10.64 0.31 -14.32
N ILE A 57 10.56 1.63 -14.47
CA ILE A 57 9.29 2.37 -14.62
C ILE A 57 8.58 1.93 -15.91
N ASP A 58 9.29 1.90 -17.04
CA ASP A 58 8.72 1.51 -18.34
C ASP A 58 8.20 0.07 -18.33
N LYS A 59 8.93 -0.87 -17.70
CA LYS A 59 8.49 -2.27 -17.56
C LYS A 59 7.20 -2.40 -16.74
N SER A 60 7.01 -1.54 -15.74
CA SER A 60 5.89 -1.67 -14.80
C SER A 60 4.64 -0.95 -15.28
N TYR A 61 4.80 0.25 -15.84
CA TYR A 61 3.70 1.15 -16.22
C TYR A 61 3.47 1.26 -17.73
N GLY A 62 4.43 0.80 -18.54
CA GLY A 62 4.43 0.95 -19.99
C GLY A 62 5.39 2.05 -20.45
N LYS A 63 6.06 1.79 -21.57
CA LYS A 63 7.03 2.71 -22.16
C LYS A 63 6.36 4.03 -22.54
N GLY A 64 6.95 5.15 -22.09
CA GLY A 64 6.52 6.50 -22.46
C GLY A 64 5.46 7.12 -21.55
N TYR A 65 4.88 6.37 -20.60
CA TYR A 65 3.98 6.95 -19.58
C TYR A 65 4.70 7.95 -18.66
N TYR A 66 5.99 7.74 -18.43
CA TYR A 66 6.80 8.64 -17.61
C TYR A 66 8.23 8.71 -18.15
N LYS A 67 8.52 9.74 -18.96
CA LYS A 67 9.87 10.04 -19.40
C LYS A 67 10.55 10.92 -18.37
N ILE A 68 11.64 10.42 -17.79
CA ILE A 68 12.38 11.15 -16.75
C ILE A 68 13.17 12.29 -17.41
N ASP A 69 12.97 13.50 -16.91
CA ASP A 69 13.83 14.65 -17.18
C ASP A 69 14.93 14.69 -16.13
N TRP A 70 16.12 14.19 -16.49
CA TRP A 70 17.27 14.11 -15.58
C TRP A 70 17.80 15.48 -15.14
N ASN A 71 17.63 16.52 -15.96
CA ASN A 71 17.99 17.88 -15.57
C ASN A 71 17.05 18.39 -14.47
N LYS A 72 15.74 18.12 -14.63
CA LYS A 72 14.74 18.44 -13.61
C LYS A 72 14.91 17.60 -12.35
N TYR A 73 15.13 16.30 -12.49
CA TYR A 73 15.42 15.36 -11.38
C TYR A 73 16.56 15.87 -10.50
N THR A 74 17.63 16.39 -11.12
CA THR A 74 18.79 16.92 -10.40
C THR A 74 18.47 18.20 -9.63
N LYS A 75 17.57 19.06 -10.12
CA LYS A 75 17.36 20.42 -9.58
C LYS A 75 16.09 20.56 -8.72
N ASP A 76 15.09 19.73 -8.93
CA ASP A 76 13.76 19.83 -8.34
C ASP A 76 13.50 18.65 -7.41
N VAL A 77 13.50 18.91 -6.09
CA VAL A 77 13.30 17.90 -5.05
C VAL A 77 11.92 17.25 -5.13
N GLU A 78 10.88 17.97 -5.54
CA GLU A 78 9.53 17.40 -5.65
C GLU A 78 9.41 16.49 -6.87
N TYR A 79 10.00 16.89 -8.01
CA TYR A 79 10.08 16.02 -9.18
C TYR A 79 10.93 14.77 -8.90
N ARG A 80 11.99 14.92 -8.12
CA ARG A 80 12.83 13.81 -7.65
C ARG A 80 12.06 12.85 -6.74
N GLU A 81 11.35 13.38 -5.75
CA GLU A 81 10.46 12.63 -4.85
C GLU A 81 9.45 11.79 -5.65
N LYS A 82 8.79 12.42 -6.63
CA LYS A 82 7.85 11.76 -7.54
C LYS A 82 8.51 10.65 -8.36
N THR A 83 9.67 10.93 -8.96
CA THR A 83 10.41 9.95 -9.78
C THR A 83 10.82 8.74 -8.95
N ASN A 84 11.40 8.98 -7.78
CA ASN A 84 11.83 7.92 -6.88
C ASN A 84 10.65 7.10 -6.35
N TYR A 85 9.54 7.75 -6.02
CA TYR A 85 8.31 7.08 -5.62
C TYR A 85 7.81 6.10 -6.72
N TYR A 86 7.73 6.56 -7.97
CA TYR A 86 7.35 5.69 -9.10
C TYR A 86 8.35 4.57 -9.35
N PHE A 87 9.65 4.85 -9.22
CA PHE A 87 10.68 3.83 -9.37
C PHE A 87 10.55 2.73 -8.32
N TYR A 88 10.44 3.08 -7.05
CA TYR A 88 10.32 2.09 -5.98
C TYR A 88 8.99 1.32 -6.07
N GLN A 89 7.89 1.99 -6.38
CA GLN A 89 6.62 1.31 -6.62
C GLN A 89 6.70 0.32 -7.78
N ALA A 90 7.37 0.66 -8.88
CA ALA A 90 7.64 -0.23 -9.99
C ALA A 90 8.54 -1.41 -9.59
N LYS A 91 9.66 -1.16 -8.91
CA LYS A 91 10.66 -2.15 -8.50
C LYS A 91 10.06 -3.24 -7.60
N TYR A 92 9.20 -2.85 -6.67
CA TYR A 92 8.57 -3.76 -5.73
C TYR A 92 7.20 -4.27 -6.18
N SER A 93 6.76 -3.92 -7.39
CA SER A 93 5.57 -4.51 -7.98
C SER A 93 5.79 -6.01 -8.28
N VAL A 94 4.82 -6.84 -7.90
CA VAL A 94 4.89 -8.29 -8.13
C VAL A 94 4.34 -8.63 -9.51
N LYS A 95 5.23 -9.02 -10.44
CA LYS A 95 4.85 -9.61 -11.72
C LYS A 95 4.86 -11.13 -11.60
N VAL A 96 3.68 -11.74 -11.62
CA VAL A 96 3.49 -13.18 -11.41
C VAL A 96 3.68 -13.90 -12.73
N LYS A 97 4.51 -14.93 -12.74
CA LYS A 97 4.64 -15.89 -13.83
C LYS A 97 3.71 -17.09 -13.62
N THR A 98 3.75 -17.67 -12.42
CA THR A 98 2.88 -18.78 -12.01
C THR A 98 2.42 -18.59 -10.57
N ILE A 99 1.19 -19.01 -10.30
CA ILE A 99 0.71 -19.25 -8.94
C ILE A 99 0.97 -20.71 -8.65
N ASP A 100 1.89 -20.97 -7.74
CA ASP A 100 2.39 -22.31 -7.46
C ASP A 100 1.52 -23.01 -6.41
N LYS A 101 0.98 -22.24 -5.45
CA LYS A 101 0.09 -22.76 -4.40
C LYS A 101 -0.86 -21.68 -3.90
N ILE A 102 -2.08 -22.09 -3.59
CA ILE A 102 -3.07 -21.27 -2.87
C ILE A 102 -3.51 -22.02 -1.62
N ASP A 103 -3.36 -21.37 -0.48
CA ASP A 103 -3.83 -21.83 0.83
C ASP A 103 -4.80 -20.78 1.40
N LYS A 104 -5.48 -21.11 2.50
CA LYS A 104 -6.43 -20.22 3.16
C LYS A 104 -5.81 -18.88 3.59
N ASN A 105 -4.56 -18.94 4.06
CA ASN A 105 -3.89 -17.80 4.70
C ASN A 105 -2.69 -17.26 3.91
N TYR A 106 -2.24 -17.96 2.86
CA TYR A 106 -1.08 -17.55 2.08
C TYR A 106 -1.14 -18.11 0.66
N ILE A 107 -0.28 -17.57 -0.19
CA ILE A 107 -0.02 -18.06 -1.54
C ILE A 107 1.49 -18.21 -1.74
N GLU A 108 1.87 -19.10 -2.65
CA GLU A 108 3.22 -19.20 -3.17
C GLU A 108 3.18 -18.93 -4.68
N ILE A 109 4.10 -18.10 -5.15
CA ILE A 109 4.18 -17.70 -6.56
C ILE A 109 5.61 -17.81 -7.05
N THR A 110 5.76 -17.95 -8.36
CA THR A 110 7.00 -17.67 -9.07
C THR A 110 6.82 -16.38 -9.86
N ARG A 111 7.74 -15.43 -9.68
CA ARG A 111 7.78 -14.16 -10.41
C ARG A 111 8.32 -14.34 -11.83
N ASP A 112 8.16 -13.31 -12.66
CA ASP A 112 8.69 -13.27 -14.03
C ASP A 112 10.22 -13.41 -14.09
N ASN A 113 10.94 -12.95 -13.07
CA ASN A 113 12.39 -13.12 -12.90
C ASN A 113 12.80 -14.51 -12.36
N GLY A 114 11.85 -15.42 -12.09
CA GLY A 114 12.10 -16.77 -11.56
C GLY A 114 12.20 -16.86 -10.03
N GLU A 115 12.16 -15.74 -9.32
CA GLU A 115 12.15 -15.72 -7.85
C GLU A 115 10.84 -16.29 -7.30
N LYS A 116 10.94 -17.08 -6.23
CA LYS A 116 9.78 -17.63 -5.53
C LYS A 116 9.45 -16.79 -4.31
N LEU A 117 8.19 -16.39 -4.18
CA LEU A 117 7.70 -15.63 -3.04
C LEU A 117 6.59 -16.38 -2.31
N LYS A 118 6.55 -16.24 -0.99
CA LYS A 118 5.41 -16.61 -0.15
C LYS A 118 4.76 -15.35 0.40
N LEU A 119 3.47 -15.16 0.12
CA LEU A 119 2.73 -13.96 0.48
C LEU A 119 1.55 -14.33 1.39
N THR A 120 1.39 -13.63 2.51
CA THR A 120 0.31 -13.81 3.48
C THR A 120 -0.92 -13.00 3.09
N LYS A 121 -2.11 -13.59 3.26
CA LYS A 121 -3.39 -12.95 2.98
C LYS A 121 -3.68 -11.84 3.98
N ILE A 122 -4.08 -10.67 3.48
CA ILE A 122 -4.50 -9.53 4.28
C ILE A 122 -6.02 -9.55 4.51
N PRO A 123 -6.50 -9.29 5.75
CA PRO A 123 -7.93 -9.19 6.03
C PRO A 123 -8.64 -8.13 5.17
N ALA A 124 -9.89 -8.41 4.78
CA ALA A 124 -10.67 -7.49 3.93
C ALA A 124 -10.85 -6.08 4.51
N LYS A 125 -10.90 -5.97 5.85
CA LYS A 125 -10.96 -4.68 6.56
C LYS A 125 -9.72 -3.79 6.35
N GLU A 126 -8.57 -4.39 6.05
CA GLU A 126 -7.30 -3.71 5.80
C GLU A 126 -7.03 -3.54 4.30
N ALA A 127 -7.66 -4.36 3.44
CA ALA A 127 -7.47 -4.35 1.99
C ALA A 127 -8.57 -3.58 1.21
N ILE A 128 -9.45 -2.85 1.89
CA ILE A 128 -10.65 -2.25 1.28
C ILE A 128 -10.34 -1.21 0.20
N TYR A 129 -9.19 -0.53 0.27
CA TYR A 129 -8.77 0.45 -0.73
C TYR A 129 -8.35 -0.17 -2.07
N HIS A 130 -8.05 -1.47 -2.11
CA HIS A 130 -7.88 -2.20 -3.37
C HIS A 130 -9.23 -2.60 -3.98
N ASN A 131 -10.34 -2.34 -3.27
CA ASN A 131 -11.68 -2.72 -3.68
C ASN A 131 -12.52 -1.48 -4.01
N ILE A 132 -11.90 -0.52 -4.71
CA ILE A 132 -12.53 0.69 -5.18
C ILE A 132 -12.71 0.68 -6.69
N GLU A 133 -13.74 1.35 -7.16
CA GLU A 133 -13.99 1.54 -8.59
C GLU A 133 -14.69 2.88 -8.83
N LYS A 134 -14.54 3.43 -10.03
CA LYS A 134 -15.19 4.66 -10.45
C LYS A 134 -16.35 4.32 -11.39
N ILE A 135 -17.58 4.59 -10.95
CA ILE A 135 -18.80 4.37 -11.74
C ILE A 135 -19.47 5.72 -11.95
N ASN A 136 -19.62 6.14 -13.21
CA ASN A 136 -20.25 7.41 -13.59
C ASN A 136 -19.67 8.63 -12.84
N GLY A 137 -18.35 8.68 -12.71
CA GLY A 137 -17.63 9.76 -12.02
C GLY A 137 -17.68 9.70 -10.49
N LYS A 138 -18.31 8.68 -9.89
CA LYS A 138 -18.39 8.51 -8.43
C LYS A 138 -17.59 7.30 -7.97
N TRP A 139 -16.92 7.44 -6.84
CA TRP A 139 -16.16 6.38 -6.20
C TRP A 139 -17.03 5.46 -5.38
N TYR A 140 -16.84 4.16 -5.56
CA TYR A 140 -17.53 3.10 -4.83
C TYR A 140 -16.53 2.17 -4.16
N PHE A 141 -16.91 1.65 -2.99
CA PHE A 141 -16.20 0.61 -2.26
C PHE A 141 -17.00 -0.69 -2.31
N ASN A 142 -16.33 -1.77 -2.68
CA ASN A 142 -16.91 -3.10 -2.77
C ASN A 142 -16.61 -3.92 -1.51
N PHE A 143 -17.66 -4.26 -0.77
CA PHE A 143 -17.60 -5.09 0.44
C PHE A 143 -17.99 -6.56 0.17
N SER A 144 -18.38 -6.91 -1.07
CA SER A 144 -18.85 -8.26 -1.40
C SER A 144 -17.73 -9.29 -1.26
N GLU A 145 -17.95 -10.35 -0.48
CA GLU A 145 -17.03 -11.49 -0.46
C GLU A 145 -16.95 -12.22 -1.81
N LYS A 146 -17.95 -12.06 -2.67
CA LYS A 146 -18.03 -12.73 -3.98
C LYS A 146 -17.25 -12.02 -5.08
N THR A 147 -17.07 -10.70 -4.97
CA THR A 147 -16.51 -9.88 -6.04
C THR A 147 -15.35 -9.00 -5.57
N ARG A 148 -15.00 -9.01 -4.28
CA ARG A 148 -13.83 -8.28 -3.80
C ARG A 148 -12.54 -8.98 -4.21
N TYR A 149 -11.53 -8.19 -4.53
CA TYR A 149 -10.17 -8.61 -4.69
C TYR A 149 -9.55 -9.02 -3.35
N GLU A 150 -8.61 -9.95 -3.42
CA GLU A 150 -7.82 -10.41 -2.28
C GLU A 150 -6.41 -9.85 -2.35
N LYS A 151 -5.92 -9.30 -1.23
CA LYS A 151 -4.57 -8.76 -1.09
C LYS A 151 -3.67 -9.76 -0.37
N TYR A 152 -2.46 -9.93 -0.88
CA TYR A 152 -1.40 -10.74 -0.28
C TYR A 152 -0.11 -9.93 -0.18
N VAL A 153 0.63 -10.08 0.92
CA VAL A 153 1.90 -9.36 1.15
C VAL A 153 2.98 -10.24 1.77
N ASN A 154 4.27 -9.91 1.61
CA ASN A 154 5.35 -10.54 2.37
C ASN A 154 6.09 -9.54 3.27
N GLU A 155 7.07 -10.08 4.00
CA GLU A 155 7.94 -9.33 4.92
C GLU A 155 8.92 -8.37 4.23
N ASP A 156 9.02 -8.37 2.89
CA ASP A 156 9.83 -7.43 2.12
C ASP A 156 8.99 -6.31 1.49
N GLY A 157 7.67 -6.32 1.74
CA GLY A 157 6.74 -5.32 1.21
C GLY A 157 6.24 -5.61 -0.22
N TYR A 158 6.50 -6.80 -0.77
CA TYR A 158 5.88 -7.22 -2.02
C TYR A 158 4.37 -7.37 -1.83
N GLU A 159 3.59 -6.83 -2.77
CA GLU A 159 2.13 -6.93 -2.77
C GLU A 159 1.62 -7.64 -4.02
N LEU A 160 0.62 -8.52 -3.85
CA LEU A 160 -0.15 -9.11 -4.93
C LEU A 160 -1.64 -8.96 -4.69
N ILE A 161 -2.35 -8.55 -5.73
CA ILE A 161 -3.82 -8.52 -5.75
C ILE A 161 -4.32 -9.61 -6.69
N LEU A 162 -5.26 -10.43 -6.21
CA LEU A 162 -5.93 -11.46 -6.99
C LEU A 162 -7.43 -11.15 -7.14
N ASP A 163 -7.96 -11.45 -8.33
CA ASP A 163 -9.40 -11.52 -8.57
C ASP A 163 -10.02 -12.80 -7.99
N GLN A 164 -11.34 -12.89 -8.07
CA GLN A 164 -12.12 -14.04 -7.61
C GLN A 164 -11.79 -15.36 -8.31
N ASN A 165 -11.08 -15.31 -9.45
CA ASN A 165 -10.61 -16.46 -10.22
C ASN A 165 -9.11 -16.73 -9.98
N ASN A 166 -8.53 -16.12 -8.94
CA ASN A 166 -7.10 -16.17 -8.62
C ASN A 166 -6.21 -15.61 -9.75
N LYS A 167 -6.69 -14.67 -10.55
CA LYS A 167 -5.87 -14.00 -11.57
C LYS A 167 -5.22 -12.75 -10.98
N PRO A 168 -3.91 -12.52 -11.20
CA PRO A 168 -3.25 -11.28 -10.84
C PRO A 168 -3.92 -10.05 -11.46
N VAL A 169 -4.17 -9.03 -10.65
CA VAL A 169 -4.77 -7.75 -11.07
C VAL A 169 -3.69 -6.68 -11.14
N TYR A 170 -3.64 -5.98 -12.28
CA TYR A 170 -2.65 -4.92 -12.56
C TYR A 170 -3.26 -3.54 -12.83
N ASP A 171 -4.56 -3.37 -12.54
CA ASP A 171 -5.25 -2.09 -12.72
C ASP A 171 -4.64 -1.00 -11.79
N PRO A 172 -4.14 0.13 -12.32
CA PRO A 172 -3.60 1.24 -11.54
C PRO A 172 -4.52 1.74 -10.42
N VAL A 173 -5.84 1.64 -10.56
CA VAL A 173 -6.79 2.04 -9.51
C VAL A 173 -6.73 1.11 -8.29
N VAL A 174 -6.31 -0.14 -8.50
CA VAL A 174 -6.44 -1.25 -7.54
C VAL A 174 -5.09 -1.73 -7.02
N ILE A 175 -4.04 -1.72 -7.85
CA ILE A 175 -2.68 -2.11 -7.46
C ILE A 175 -2.19 -1.15 -6.38
N GLY A 176 -1.74 -1.69 -5.26
CA GLY A 176 -1.54 -0.93 -4.05
C GLY A 176 -0.55 0.22 -4.08
N THR A 177 -0.48 0.89 -2.93
CA THR A 177 0.58 1.83 -2.62
C THR A 177 1.89 1.08 -2.41
N TYR A 178 3.01 1.67 -2.84
CA TYR A 178 4.31 1.21 -2.37
C TYR A 178 4.41 1.50 -0.86
N ASN A 179 4.47 0.45 -0.04
CA ASN A 179 4.69 0.65 1.38
C ASN A 179 6.18 0.79 1.63
N PHE A 180 6.61 1.94 2.16
CA PHE A 180 8.00 2.12 2.55
C PHE A 180 8.38 1.32 3.81
N PHE A 181 7.42 0.63 4.41
CA PHE A 181 7.61 -0.28 5.55
C PHE A 181 7.01 -1.64 5.28
N THR A 182 7.73 -2.66 5.74
CA THR A 182 7.29 -4.05 5.66
C THR A 182 6.18 -4.35 6.68
N TYR A 183 5.31 -5.30 6.34
CA TYR A 183 4.22 -5.72 7.23
C TYR A 183 4.73 -6.83 8.17
N ASN A 184 5.08 -6.51 9.41
CA ASN A 184 5.26 -7.53 10.44
C ASN A 184 4.28 -7.37 11.60
N SER A 185 3.03 -7.71 11.32
CA SER A 185 2.02 -8.16 12.29
C SER A 185 1.60 -7.16 13.39
N LYS A 186 0.30 -6.87 13.39
CA LYS A 186 -0.45 -5.91 14.22
C LYS A 186 -0.26 -4.45 13.79
N LEU A 187 -1.37 -3.84 13.35
CA LEU A 187 -1.57 -2.40 13.33
C LEU A 187 -1.41 -1.87 14.77
N GLU A 188 -0.17 -1.64 15.22
CA GLU A 188 0.06 -0.79 16.37
C GLU A 188 -0.05 0.68 15.93
N LEU A 189 -0.53 1.56 16.81
CA LEU A 189 -0.71 2.99 16.50
C LEU A 189 0.59 3.63 15.97
N ALA A 190 1.75 3.16 16.44
CA ALA A 190 3.07 3.58 16.00
C ALA A 190 3.37 3.18 14.54
N ASN A 191 2.87 2.03 14.09
CA ASN A 191 3.02 1.54 12.72
C ASN A 191 2.12 2.33 11.75
N TYR A 192 0.98 2.81 12.25
CA TYR A 192 0.08 3.69 11.47
C TYR A 192 0.75 5.03 11.10
N GLY A 193 1.57 5.59 12.00
CA GLY A 193 2.34 6.80 11.74
C GLY A 193 3.37 6.67 10.62
N ARG A 194 3.83 5.44 10.35
CA ARG A 194 4.77 5.10 9.27
C ARG A 194 4.05 4.93 7.93
N HIS A 195 2.89 4.27 7.92
CA HIS A 195 2.00 4.19 6.75
C HIS A 195 1.39 5.54 6.33
N LEU A 196 1.40 6.55 7.21
CA LEU A 196 1.02 7.92 6.83
C LEU A 196 1.87 8.46 5.69
N GLN A 197 3.14 8.07 5.61
CA GLN A 197 4.01 8.50 4.51
C GLN A 197 3.57 7.89 3.18
N ASP A 198 3.24 6.60 3.19
CA ASP A 198 2.71 5.88 2.02
C ASP A 198 1.42 6.54 1.51
N VAL A 199 0.48 6.84 2.43
CA VAL A 199 -0.77 7.53 2.11
C VAL A 199 -0.52 8.94 1.58
N LYS A 200 0.45 9.68 2.14
CA LYS A 200 0.80 11.04 1.66
C LYS A 200 1.37 11.00 0.25
N LEU A 201 2.26 10.06 -0.04
CA LEU A 201 2.87 9.92 -1.37
C LEU A 201 1.85 9.45 -2.39
N TRP A 202 0.98 8.50 -2.02
CA TRP A 202 -0.15 8.11 -2.85
C TRP A 202 -1.09 9.30 -3.14
N LYS A 203 -1.47 10.10 -2.15
CA LYS A 203 -2.28 11.31 -2.39
C LYS A 203 -1.65 12.23 -3.43
N LYS A 204 -0.34 12.48 -3.32
CA LYS A 204 0.38 13.33 -4.27
C LYS A 204 0.45 12.71 -5.66
N TYR A 205 0.86 11.45 -5.76
CA TYR A 205 1.39 10.89 -7.00
C TYR A 205 0.61 9.71 -7.57
N GLY A 206 -0.38 9.19 -6.85
CA GLY A 206 -1.16 8.01 -7.23
C GLY A 206 -0.41 6.71 -7.04
N THR A 207 -0.83 5.67 -7.75
CA THR A 207 -0.18 4.35 -7.82
C THR A 207 0.88 4.23 -8.93
N GLY A 208 1.06 5.32 -9.67
CA GLY A 208 1.99 5.39 -10.78
C GLY A 208 1.65 6.53 -11.74
N PRO A 209 2.46 6.70 -12.80
CA PRO A 209 2.21 7.71 -13.83
C PRO A 209 0.96 7.41 -14.69
N ASN A 210 0.45 6.18 -14.64
CA ASN A 210 -0.77 5.75 -15.32
C ASN A 210 -2.00 5.67 -14.40
N ASP A 211 -1.90 6.16 -13.16
CA ASP A 211 -3.03 6.29 -12.25
C ASP A 211 -4.06 7.27 -12.83
N PRO A 212 -5.31 6.84 -13.08
CA PRO A 212 -6.33 7.69 -13.69
C PRO A 212 -7.00 8.67 -12.70
N THR A 213 -6.67 8.61 -11.41
CA THR A 213 -7.26 9.47 -10.38
C THR A 213 -6.66 10.88 -10.40
N THR A 214 -7.47 11.87 -10.03
CA THR A 214 -6.93 13.20 -9.73
C THR A 214 -6.41 13.26 -8.30
N ARG A 215 -5.60 14.29 -8.00
CA ARG A 215 -5.11 14.50 -6.63
C ARG A 215 -6.26 14.76 -5.66
N GLU A 216 -7.26 15.54 -6.08
CA GLU A 216 -8.44 15.85 -5.28
C GLU A 216 -9.21 14.57 -4.91
N GLU A 217 -9.38 13.65 -5.86
CA GLU A 217 -10.01 12.36 -5.61
C GLU A 217 -9.23 11.53 -4.58
N ARG A 218 -7.90 11.48 -4.70
CA ARG A 218 -7.06 10.77 -3.73
C ARG A 218 -7.05 11.43 -2.36
N GLU A 219 -7.08 12.75 -2.29
CA GLU A 219 -7.18 13.47 -1.02
C GLU A 219 -8.51 13.18 -0.32
N GLU A 220 -9.60 13.05 -1.08
CA GLU A 220 -10.92 12.68 -0.59
C GLU A 220 -10.99 11.22 -0.10
N ILE A 221 -10.51 10.28 -0.92
CA ILE A 221 -10.51 8.83 -0.62
C ILE A 221 -9.53 8.50 0.51
N GLY A 222 -8.35 9.11 0.50
CA GLY A 222 -7.28 8.88 1.48
C GLY A 222 -7.44 9.66 2.78
N GLY A 223 -8.61 10.26 3.05
CA GLY A 223 -8.87 10.97 4.30
C GLY A 223 -8.42 10.14 5.51
N PHE A 224 -7.59 10.71 6.39
CA PHE A 224 -6.92 9.96 7.47
C PHE A 224 -7.91 9.21 8.37
N PHE A 225 -9.00 9.88 8.74
CA PHE A 225 -10.05 9.28 9.58
C PHE A 225 -10.85 8.21 8.85
N LEU A 226 -11.05 8.35 7.54
CA LEU A 226 -11.87 7.42 6.76
C LEU A 226 -11.31 5.99 6.81
N GLY A 227 -10.00 5.81 6.59
CA GLY A 227 -9.38 4.48 6.62
C GLY A 227 -9.44 3.80 8.00
N LEU A 228 -9.22 4.58 9.06
CA LEU A 228 -9.35 4.11 10.44
C LEU A 228 -10.79 3.73 10.76
N ASP A 229 -11.74 4.60 10.41
CA ASP A 229 -13.16 4.38 10.66
C ASP A 229 -13.68 3.16 9.91
N ILE A 230 -13.30 2.96 8.65
CA ILE A 230 -13.67 1.75 7.90
C ILE A 230 -13.12 0.51 8.60
N THR A 231 -11.84 0.52 9.00
CA THR A 231 -11.20 -0.63 9.64
C THR A 231 -11.87 -0.98 10.97
N PHE A 232 -12.12 0.01 11.83
CA PHE A 232 -12.73 -0.20 13.15
C PHE A 232 -14.23 -0.52 13.09
N ASN A 233 -14.93 -0.05 12.05
CA ASN A 233 -16.36 -0.25 11.89
C ASN A 233 -16.73 -1.28 10.82
N TYR A 234 -15.75 -1.98 10.23
CA TYR A 234 -15.94 -2.82 9.04
C TYR A 234 -17.16 -3.74 9.13
N LYS A 235 -17.30 -4.49 10.23
CA LYS A 235 -18.43 -5.42 10.43
C LYS A 235 -19.78 -4.72 10.59
N LYS A 236 -19.81 -3.52 11.17
CA LYS A 236 -21.04 -2.72 11.27
C LYS A 236 -21.41 -2.13 9.92
N ILE A 237 -20.43 -1.70 9.13
CA ILE A 237 -20.64 -1.23 7.76
C ILE A 237 -21.19 -2.38 6.91
N GLU A 238 -20.57 -3.57 6.97
CA GLU A 238 -21.08 -4.78 6.30
C GLU A 238 -22.54 -5.07 6.67
N ALA A 239 -22.88 -5.04 7.95
CA ALA A 239 -24.24 -5.30 8.43
C ALA A 239 -25.26 -4.25 7.91
N GLU A 240 -24.90 -2.96 7.94
CA GLU A 240 -25.74 -1.88 7.40
C GLU A 240 -25.95 -2.02 5.89
N LEU A 241 -24.91 -2.42 5.14
CA LEU A 241 -25.02 -2.67 3.70
C LEU A 241 -25.88 -3.90 3.40
N GLN A 242 -25.70 -4.99 4.14
CA GLN A 242 -26.51 -6.20 4.04
C GLN A 242 -28.00 -5.92 4.33
N ALA A 243 -28.30 -5.15 5.37
CA ALA A 243 -29.67 -4.73 5.69
C ALA A 243 -30.33 -3.93 4.56
N LYS A 244 -29.53 -3.20 3.77
CA LYS A 244 -29.97 -2.46 2.58
C LYS A 244 -29.95 -3.28 1.29
N GLY A 245 -29.56 -4.56 1.34
CA GLY A 245 -29.37 -5.40 0.15
C GLY A 245 -28.25 -4.92 -0.78
N LYS A 246 -27.29 -4.16 -0.27
CA LYS A 246 -26.17 -3.59 -1.01
C LYS A 246 -24.87 -4.32 -0.69
N ASN A 247 -24.00 -4.46 -1.69
CA ASN A 247 -22.62 -4.94 -1.52
C ASN A 247 -21.57 -3.88 -1.90
N LYS A 248 -22.00 -2.80 -2.54
CA LYS A 248 -21.19 -1.67 -2.96
C LYS A 248 -21.80 -0.40 -2.37
N VAL A 249 -20.96 0.56 -2.03
CA VAL A 249 -21.38 1.81 -1.42
C VAL A 249 -20.57 2.96 -1.98
N SER A 250 -21.23 4.07 -2.31
CA SER A 250 -20.51 5.26 -2.75
C SER A 250 -19.70 5.86 -1.60
N LEU A 251 -18.62 6.58 -1.89
CA LEU A 251 -17.81 7.25 -0.88
C LEU A 251 -18.65 8.15 0.06
N ASN A 252 -19.62 8.88 -0.49
CA ASN A 252 -20.51 9.74 0.30
C ASN A 252 -21.44 8.92 1.21
N GLU A 253 -22.10 7.87 0.68
CA GLU A 253 -22.96 7.01 1.51
C GLU A 253 -22.14 6.26 2.58
N LEU A 254 -20.88 5.90 2.29
CA LEU A 254 -19.98 5.28 3.26
C LEU A 254 -19.64 6.23 4.41
N LYS A 255 -19.35 7.50 4.12
CA LYS A 255 -19.13 8.54 5.13
C LYS A 255 -20.38 8.70 6.03
N GLU A 256 -21.57 8.76 5.44
CA GLU A 256 -22.83 8.86 6.20
C GLU A 256 -23.05 7.65 7.13
N ILE A 257 -22.78 6.43 6.66
CA ILE A 257 -22.88 5.20 7.48
C ILE A 257 -21.90 5.28 8.65
N ILE A 258 -20.66 5.69 8.41
CA ILE A 258 -19.63 5.85 9.44
C ILE A 258 -20.06 6.90 10.47
N ASP A 259 -20.54 8.05 10.04
CA ASP A 259 -21.00 9.13 10.91
C ASP A 259 -22.17 8.68 11.80
N LYS A 260 -23.13 7.94 11.24
CA LYS A 260 -24.23 7.32 12.01
C LYS A 260 -23.67 6.38 13.09
N ILE A 261 -22.79 5.45 12.71
CA ILE A 261 -22.18 4.47 13.64
C ILE A 261 -21.41 5.18 14.76
N ASN A 262 -20.61 6.19 14.43
CA ASN A 262 -19.82 6.95 15.39
C ASN A 262 -20.71 7.81 16.30
N GLY A 263 -21.77 8.41 15.77
CA GLY A 263 -22.77 9.15 16.54
C GLY A 263 -23.51 8.27 17.57
N GLU A 264 -23.89 7.04 17.18
CA GLU A 264 -24.51 6.08 18.09
C GLU A 264 -23.57 5.65 19.23
N LYS A 265 -22.28 5.43 18.94
CA LYS A 265 -21.27 5.13 19.98
C LYS A 265 -21.16 6.27 20.99
N LEU A 266 -21.09 7.51 20.52
CA LEU A 266 -21.00 8.69 21.39
C LEU A 266 -22.22 8.84 22.30
N LYS A 267 -23.44 8.60 21.79
CA LYS A 267 -24.67 8.60 22.59
C LYS A 267 -24.64 7.53 23.69
N LYS A 268 -24.18 6.31 23.38
CA LYS A 268 -24.05 5.24 24.39
C LYS A 268 -23.07 5.61 25.50
N ILE A 269 -21.94 6.22 25.18
CA ILE A 269 -20.94 6.65 26.19
C ILE A 269 -21.52 7.74 27.10
N ARG A 270 -22.29 8.68 26.55
CA ARG A 270 -22.90 9.77 27.34
C ARG A 270 -24.00 9.28 28.28
N ASN A 271 -24.72 8.22 27.92
CA ASN A 271 -25.80 7.65 28.73
C ASN A 271 -25.30 6.68 29.83
N ILE A 272 -23.99 6.48 29.96
CA ILE A 272 -23.34 5.64 30.99
C ILE A 272 -22.76 6.50 32.15
N LYS A 273 -22.89 7.83 32.07
CA LYS A 273 -22.61 8.76 33.18
C LYS A 273 -23.87 9.13 33.92
#